data_AF-A0A179FXN2-F1
#
_entry.id   AF-A0A179FXN2-F1
#
_cell.length_a   1.000
_cell.length_b   1.000
_cell.length_c   1.000
_cell.angle_alpha   90.00
_cell.angle_beta   90.00
_cell.angle_gamma   90.00
#
_symmetry.space_group_name_H-M   'P 1'
#
loop_
_entity.id
_entity.type
_entity.pdbx_description
1 polymer ?
#
loop_
_entity_poly.entity_id
_entity_poly.type
_entity_poly.pdbx_seq_one_letter_code
_entity_poly.pdbx_strand_id
1 'polypeptide(L)'
;MSSEEPNPNPNPNPEPGPRAIRLHQVYTGALTRTLDKLSYENIATCYPTISRRAAPILHQVHAQMVERLKEKCDKEFDSILATRDVVRKMNDLEGLIADAEERRASGKSEDVPTPPHLLPPNEVLAAHLSPHLIEQRGQLNAQLQTTQAQNNVLAEHVRAQRDEIELLLDKLEAAVEDVRCANGVLGGVVGELAGEARGIDKQMEEERR
;
A
#
# COMPACT_ATOMS: atom_id res chain seq x y z
N MET A 1 24.84 -1.93 18.37
CA MET A 1 24.32 -0.91 17.42
C MET A 1 22.83 -0.87 17.63
N SER A 2 22.37 0.02 18.51
CA SER A 2 20.94 0.21 18.74
C SER A 2 20.36 0.94 17.54
N SER A 3 19.43 0.30 16.86
CA SER A 3 18.66 0.89 15.78
C SER A 3 17.64 1.83 16.41
N GLU A 4 17.91 3.13 16.34
CA GLU A 4 16.95 4.18 16.67
C GLU A 4 15.86 4.16 15.57
N GLU A 5 14.65 3.72 15.91
CA GLU A 5 13.50 3.83 15.02
C GLU A 5 13.15 5.32 14.81
N PRO A 6 12.86 5.75 13.57
CA PRO A 6 12.52 7.14 13.29
C PRO A 6 11.13 7.45 13.87
N ASN A 7 11.12 8.34 14.87
CA ASN A 7 9.91 8.89 15.47
C ASN A 7 9.00 9.48 14.38
N PRO A 8 7.73 9.06 14.24
CA PRO A 8 6.84 9.63 13.24
C PRO A 8 6.52 11.06 13.66
N ASN A 9 6.97 12.04 12.86
CA ASN A 9 6.57 13.43 13.02
C ASN A 9 5.05 13.51 13.18
N PRO A 10 4.52 14.35 14.09
CA PRO A 10 3.10 14.67 14.09
C PRO A 10 2.79 15.28 12.73
N ASN A 11 1.86 14.67 11.99
CA ASN A 11 1.39 15.23 10.73
C ASN A 11 1.09 16.73 10.93
N PRO A 12 1.56 17.61 10.02
CA PRO A 12 1.25 19.02 10.13
C PRO A 12 -0.27 19.19 10.20
N ASN A 13 -0.74 20.05 11.11
CA ASN A 13 -2.17 20.30 11.26
C ASN A 13 -2.77 20.61 9.88
N PRO A 14 -3.82 19.89 9.46
CA PRO A 14 -4.36 20.04 8.11
C PRO A 14 -4.85 21.48 7.92
N GLU A 15 -4.57 22.04 6.74
CA GLU A 15 -5.02 23.39 6.42
C GLU A 15 -6.55 23.49 6.55
N PRO A 16 -7.09 24.56 7.17
CA PRO A 16 -8.53 24.68 7.35
C PRO A 16 -9.27 24.78 6.01
N GLY A 17 -10.18 23.82 5.76
CA GLY A 17 -11.08 23.88 4.62
C GLY A 17 -12.15 24.97 4.74
N PRO A 18 -12.97 25.17 3.70
CA PRO A 18 -13.93 26.29 3.63
C PRO A 18 -14.93 26.29 4.78
N ARG A 19 -15.37 25.11 5.22
CA ARG A 19 -16.31 24.98 6.35
C ARG A 19 -15.63 25.23 7.70
N ALA A 20 -14.39 24.77 7.88
CA ALA A 20 -13.61 25.04 9.08
C ALA A 20 -13.35 26.56 9.23
N ILE A 21 -13.01 27.24 8.13
CA ILE A 21 -12.89 28.71 8.10
C ILE A 21 -14.19 29.38 8.52
N ARG A 22 -15.34 28.95 7.98
CA ARG A 22 -16.65 29.48 8.38
C ARG A 22 -16.95 29.25 9.85
N LEU A 23 -16.59 28.10 10.41
CA LEU A 23 -16.77 27.82 11.84
C LEU A 23 -15.99 28.84 12.69
N HIS A 24 -14.72 29.09 12.35
CA HIS A 24 -13.92 30.12 13.02
C HIS A 24 -14.55 31.51 12.87
N GLN A 25 -15.01 31.89 11.68
CA GLN A 25 -15.67 33.19 11.46
C GLN A 25 -16.93 33.36 12.30
N VAL A 26 -17.77 32.33 12.37
CA VAL A 26 -19.00 32.34 13.17
C VAL A 26 -18.66 32.46 14.65
N TYR A 27 -17.67 31.71 15.13
CA TYR A 27 -17.21 31.78 16.51
C TYR A 27 -16.67 33.18 16.86
N THR A 28 -15.74 33.72 16.09
CA THR A 28 -15.16 35.05 16.31
C THR A 28 -16.23 36.14 16.27
N GLY A 29 -17.16 36.04 15.31
CA GLY A 29 -18.27 36.98 15.20
C GLY A 29 -19.31 36.86 16.32
N ALA A 30 -19.51 35.67 16.87
CA ALA A 30 -20.36 35.46 18.04
C ALA A 30 -19.68 36.01 19.31
N LEU A 31 -18.42 35.65 19.54
CA LEU A 31 -17.63 36.09 20.69
C LEU A 31 -17.56 37.61 20.76
N THR A 32 -17.20 38.27 19.65
CA THR A 32 -17.14 39.74 19.56
C THR A 32 -18.48 40.37 19.93
N ARG A 33 -19.60 39.87 19.37
CA ARG A 33 -20.94 40.38 19.70
C ARG A 33 -21.29 40.22 21.18
N THR A 34 -20.88 39.12 21.83
CA THR A 34 -21.06 38.95 23.28
C THR A 34 -20.21 39.94 24.09
N LEU A 35 -18.95 40.16 23.69
CA LEU A 35 -18.06 41.11 24.37
C LEU A 35 -18.53 42.57 24.18
N ASP A 36 -19.10 42.90 23.02
CA ASP A 36 -19.67 44.22 22.75
C ASP A 36 -20.86 44.55 23.67
N LYS A 37 -21.62 43.52 24.09
CA LYS A 37 -22.69 43.69 25.09
C LYS A 37 -22.15 43.99 26.48
N LEU A 38 -20.93 43.56 26.79
CA LEU A 38 -20.20 43.95 27.99
C LEU A 38 -19.52 45.31 27.79
N SER A 39 -20.25 46.30 27.26
CA SER A 39 -19.74 47.65 27.09
C SER A 39 -19.50 48.33 28.44
N TYR A 40 -18.59 49.29 28.46
CA TYR A 40 -18.33 50.08 29.67
C TYR A 40 -19.60 50.79 30.17
N GLU A 41 -20.44 51.31 29.26
CA GLU A 41 -21.69 51.99 29.62
C GLU A 41 -22.66 51.06 30.37
N ASN A 42 -22.80 49.81 29.90
CA ASN A 42 -23.64 48.82 30.56
C ASN A 42 -23.11 48.46 31.95
N ILE A 43 -21.79 48.43 32.14
CA ILE A 43 -21.18 48.15 33.45
C ILE A 43 -21.27 49.36 34.38
N ALA A 44 -21.08 50.57 33.84
CA ALA A 44 -21.13 51.81 34.62
C ALA A 44 -22.54 52.09 35.18
N THR A 45 -23.59 51.68 34.46
CA THR A 45 -24.98 51.77 34.97
C THR A 45 -25.25 50.80 36.12
N CYS A 46 -24.64 49.59 36.11
CA CYS A 46 -24.71 48.64 37.21
C CYS A 46 -23.88 49.05 38.44
N TYR A 47 -22.82 49.83 38.26
CA TYR A 47 -21.92 50.29 39.34
C TYR A 47 -21.83 51.83 39.45
N PRO A 48 -22.95 52.54 39.71
CA PRO A 48 -23.02 54.00 39.64
C PRO A 48 -22.15 54.73 40.68
N THR A 49 -21.92 54.11 41.85
CA THR A 49 -21.10 54.71 42.92
C THR A 49 -19.61 54.69 42.56
N ILE A 50 -19.15 53.59 41.96
CA ILE A 50 -17.75 53.40 41.59
C ILE A 50 -17.45 54.17 40.31
N SER A 51 -18.37 54.21 39.34
CA SER A 51 -18.20 54.99 38.12
C SER A 51 -18.04 56.49 38.39
N ARG A 52 -18.69 57.04 39.44
CA ARG A 52 -18.52 58.44 39.85
C ARG A 52 -17.27 58.71 40.68
N ARG A 53 -16.88 57.80 41.58
CA ARG A 53 -15.79 58.02 42.54
C ARG A 53 -14.42 57.53 42.04
N ALA A 54 -14.41 56.54 41.17
CA ALA A 54 -13.22 55.84 40.71
C ALA A 54 -13.40 55.30 39.28
N ALA A 55 -13.85 56.15 38.35
CA ALA A 55 -13.93 55.85 36.91
C ALA A 55 -12.68 55.16 36.32
N PRO A 56 -11.43 55.61 36.59
CA PRO A 56 -10.26 54.97 35.98
C PRO A 56 -10.07 53.52 36.43
N ILE A 57 -10.40 53.19 37.68
CA ILE A 57 -10.30 51.83 38.21
C ILE A 57 -11.36 50.94 37.54
N LEU A 58 -12.58 51.45 37.36
CA LEU A 58 -13.65 50.70 36.70
C LEU A 58 -13.33 50.42 35.23
N HIS A 59 -12.74 51.39 34.52
CA HIS A 59 -12.26 51.19 33.15
C HIS A 59 -11.18 50.10 33.08
N GLN A 60 -10.23 50.11 34.01
CA GLN A 60 -9.17 49.11 34.05
C GLN A 60 -9.72 47.69 34.32
N VAL A 61 -10.64 47.56 35.28
CA VAL A 61 -11.27 46.27 35.59
C VAL A 61 -12.11 45.77 34.42
N HIS A 62 -12.87 46.64 33.77
CA HIS A 62 -13.64 46.30 32.58
C HIS A 62 -12.76 45.81 31.45
N ALA A 63 -11.71 46.56 31.11
CA ALA A 63 -10.77 46.20 30.05
C ALA A 63 -10.10 44.83 30.34
N GLN A 64 -9.62 44.65 31.58
CA GLN A 64 -9.01 43.39 32.00
C GLN A 64 -10.02 42.22 31.95
N MET A 65 -11.27 42.44 32.36
CA MET A 65 -12.30 41.41 32.31
C MET A 65 -12.60 40.97 30.88
N VAL A 66 -12.79 41.92 29.95
CA VAL A 66 -13.06 41.64 28.54
C VAL A 66 -11.89 40.93 27.88
N GLU A 67 -10.66 41.40 28.11
CA GLU A 67 -9.44 40.79 27.58
C GLU A 67 -9.26 39.36 28.10
N ARG A 68 -9.36 39.14 29.41
CA ARG A 68 -9.21 37.81 30.01
C ARG A 68 -10.29 36.84 29.58
N LEU A 69 -11.53 37.31 29.43
CA LEU A 69 -12.62 36.48 28.94
C LEU A 69 -12.35 36.06 27.50
N LYS A 70 -11.96 37.00 26.63
CA LYS A 70 -11.58 36.71 25.24
C LYS A 70 -10.45 35.69 25.15
N GLU A 71 -9.34 35.95 25.85
CA GLU A 71 -8.17 35.05 25.87
C GLU A 71 -8.54 33.63 26.32
N LYS A 72 -9.37 33.50 27.35
CA LYS A 72 -9.79 32.19 27.85
C LYS A 72 -10.71 31.48 26.86
N CYS A 73 -11.69 32.19 26.30
CA CYS A 73 -12.58 31.61 25.30
C CYS A 73 -11.80 31.10 24.09
N ASP A 74 -10.88 31.91 23.56
CA ASP A 74 -10.07 31.53 22.39
C ASP A 74 -9.20 30.31 22.69
N LYS A 75 -8.53 30.27 23.85
CA LYS A 75 -7.72 29.10 24.27
C LYS A 75 -8.56 27.83 24.43
N GLU A 76 -9.73 27.92 25.06
CA GLU A 76 -10.62 26.77 25.23
C GLU A 76 -11.19 26.31 23.89
N PHE A 77 -11.52 27.23 22.99
CA PHE A 77 -11.98 26.90 21.65
C PHE A 77 -10.91 26.17 20.85
N ASP A 78 -9.67 26.66 20.84
CA ASP A 78 -8.55 26.01 20.17
C ASP A 78 -8.26 24.62 20.77
N SER A 79 -8.31 24.50 22.10
CA SER A 79 -8.19 23.21 22.82
C SER A 79 -9.27 22.22 22.40
N ILE A 80 -10.52 22.67 22.28
CA ILE A 80 -11.65 21.86 21.82
C ILE A 80 -11.45 21.40 20.37
N LEU A 81 -11.01 22.30 19.48
CA LEU A 81 -10.76 21.98 18.08
C LEU A 81 -9.67 20.93 17.94
N ALA A 82 -8.57 21.06 18.70
CA ALA A 82 -7.47 20.11 18.71
C ALA A 82 -7.89 18.75 19.30
N THR A 83 -8.54 18.75 20.47
CA THR A 83 -8.93 17.51 21.18
C THR A 83 -9.91 16.66 20.37
N ARG A 84 -10.83 17.31 19.65
CA ARG A 84 -11.85 16.61 18.84
C ARG A 84 -11.44 16.40 17.39
N ASP A 85 -10.27 16.91 17.00
CA ASP A 85 -9.76 16.90 15.63
C ASP A 85 -10.80 17.37 14.61
N VAL A 86 -11.37 18.54 14.92
CA VAL A 86 -12.54 19.07 14.20
C VAL A 86 -12.15 19.47 12.78
N VAL A 87 -10.98 20.10 12.60
CA VAL A 87 -10.53 20.59 11.30
C VAL A 87 -10.38 19.44 10.31
N ARG A 88 -9.74 18.33 10.71
CA ARG A 88 -9.61 17.14 9.86
C ARG A 88 -10.98 16.59 9.47
N LYS A 89 -11.87 16.37 10.45
CA LYS A 89 -13.21 15.83 10.20
C LYS A 89 -14.06 16.73 9.29
N MET A 90 -13.93 18.04 9.41
CA MET A 90 -14.63 18.98 8.54
C MET A 90 -14.07 18.95 7.12
N ASN A 91 -12.75 18.80 6.96
CA ASN A 91 -12.13 18.61 5.65
C ASN A 91 -12.53 17.27 5.02
N ASP A 92 -12.54 16.19 5.80
CA ASP A 92 -13.01 14.87 5.36
C ASP A 92 -14.47 14.95 4.88
N LEU A 93 -15.32 15.70 5.59
CA LEU A 93 -16.70 15.93 5.18
C LEU A 93 -16.81 16.68 3.85
N GLU A 94 -15.99 17.71 3.62
CA GLU A 94 -15.97 18.41 2.32
C GLU A 94 -15.53 17.47 1.19
N GLY A 95 -14.56 16.58 1.45
CA GLY A 95 -14.19 15.52 0.50
C GLY A 95 -15.36 14.58 0.19
N LEU A 96 -16.09 14.12 1.20
CA LEU A 96 -17.27 13.25 1.01
C LEU A 96 -18.39 13.96 0.24
N ILE A 97 -18.58 15.27 0.44
CA ILE A 97 -19.56 16.07 -0.30
C ILE A 97 -19.14 16.18 -1.78
N ALA A 98 -17.88 16.50 -2.05
CA ALA A 98 -17.35 16.59 -3.42
C ALA A 98 -17.49 15.25 -4.16
N ASP A 99 -17.11 14.14 -3.52
CA ASP A 99 -17.30 12.79 -4.07
C ASP A 99 -18.77 12.49 -4.39
N ALA A 100 -19.69 12.89 -3.50
CA ALA A 100 -21.13 12.66 -3.70
C ALA A 100 -21.68 13.52 -4.85
N GLU A 101 -21.21 14.75 -5.00
CA GLU A 101 -21.54 15.63 -6.13
C GLU A 101 -21.02 15.06 -7.46
N GLU A 102 -19.80 14.53 -7.48
CA GLU A 102 -19.23 13.87 -8.66
C GLU A 102 -20.04 12.63 -9.05
N ARG A 103 -20.41 11.77 -8.08
CA ARG A 103 -21.26 10.60 -8.34
C ARG A 103 -22.62 10.99 -8.91
N ARG A 104 -23.24 12.04 -8.36
CA ARG A 104 -24.52 12.58 -8.88
C ARG A 104 -24.36 13.11 -10.31
N ALA A 105 -23.29 13.86 -10.61
CA ALA A 105 -23.02 14.38 -11.95
C ALA A 105 -22.74 13.27 -12.97
N SER A 106 -22.12 12.17 -12.54
CA SER A 106 -21.84 11.00 -13.40
C SER A 106 -23.06 10.12 -13.72
N GLY A 107 -24.25 10.46 -13.22
CA GLY A 107 -25.49 9.69 -13.46
C GLY A 107 -25.53 8.31 -12.79
N LYS A 108 -24.57 8.01 -11.90
CA LYS A 108 -24.45 6.70 -11.24
C LYS A 108 -25.40 6.49 -10.05
N SER A 109 -26.18 7.51 -9.68
CA SER A 109 -27.04 7.48 -8.49
C SER A 109 -28.45 7.98 -8.81
N GLU A 110 -29.27 7.17 -9.48
CA GLU A 110 -30.71 7.45 -9.60
C GLU A 110 -31.50 7.00 -8.37
N ASP A 111 -30.96 6.08 -7.56
CA ASP A 111 -31.64 5.57 -6.38
C ASP A 111 -31.40 6.41 -5.12
N VAL A 112 -32.45 6.62 -4.33
CA VAL A 112 -32.36 7.33 -3.04
C VAL A 112 -31.52 6.46 -2.08
N PRO A 113 -30.38 6.96 -1.56
CA PRO A 113 -29.55 6.16 -0.68
C PRO A 113 -30.33 5.75 0.57
N THR A 114 -30.40 4.43 0.82
CA THR A 114 -31.00 3.92 2.05
C THR A 114 -30.07 4.29 3.21
N PRO A 115 -30.57 4.92 4.28
CA PRO A 115 -29.72 5.33 5.38
C PRO A 115 -29.20 4.11 6.15
N PRO A 116 -27.97 4.18 6.71
CA PRO A 116 -27.26 3.02 7.27
C PRO A 116 -27.97 2.34 8.44
N HIS A 117 -28.86 3.05 9.15
CA HIS A 117 -29.63 2.49 10.27
C HIS A 117 -30.80 1.60 9.83
N LEU A 118 -31.18 1.65 8.55
CA LEU A 118 -32.18 0.77 7.95
C LEU A 118 -31.54 -0.42 7.23
N LEU A 119 -30.22 -0.41 7.05
CA LEU A 119 -29.51 -1.53 6.41
C LEU A 119 -29.39 -2.70 7.38
N PRO A 120 -29.58 -3.95 6.89
CA PRO A 120 -29.38 -5.12 7.71
C PRO A 120 -27.88 -5.34 8.00
N PRO A 121 -27.51 -5.95 9.14
CA PRO A 121 -26.11 -6.06 9.57
C PRO A 121 -25.19 -6.79 8.59
N ASN A 122 -25.72 -7.78 7.86
CA ASN A 122 -24.99 -8.53 6.85
C ASN A 122 -24.55 -7.65 5.67
N GLU A 123 -25.38 -6.70 5.24
CA GLU A 123 -25.02 -5.76 4.17
C GLU A 123 -23.95 -4.78 4.61
N VAL A 124 -24.04 -4.27 5.85
CA VAL A 124 -23.01 -3.40 6.43
C VAL A 124 -21.67 -4.13 6.52
N LEU A 125 -21.69 -5.37 7.02
CA LEU A 125 -20.50 -6.22 7.11
C LEU A 125 -19.92 -6.51 5.71
N ALA A 126 -20.77 -6.89 4.75
CA ALA A 126 -20.34 -7.18 3.39
C ALA A 126 -19.75 -5.94 2.72
N ALA A 127 -20.36 -4.77 2.87
CA ALA A 127 -19.85 -3.51 2.34
C ALA A 127 -18.46 -3.16 2.89
N HIS A 128 -18.23 -3.39 4.20
CA HIS A 128 -16.91 -3.19 4.81
C HIS A 128 -15.86 -4.22 4.38
N LEU A 129 -16.24 -5.49 4.24
CA LEU A 129 -15.29 -6.56 3.88
C LEU A 129 -14.96 -6.55 2.38
N SER A 130 -15.88 -6.11 1.53
CA SER A 130 -15.72 -6.11 0.08
C SER A 130 -14.43 -5.45 -0.42
N PRO A 131 -14.05 -4.22 -0.03
CA PRO A 131 -12.81 -3.61 -0.51
C PRO A 131 -11.56 -4.42 -0.14
N HIS A 132 -11.50 -4.95 1.09
CA HIS A 132 -10.39 -5.79 1.52
C HIS A 132 -10.33 -7.11 0.75
N LEU A 133 -11.47 -7.76 0.53
CA LEU A 133 -11.54 -9.00 -0.25
C LEU A 133 -11.16 -8.79 -1.72
N ILE A 134 -11.53 -7.64 -2.31
CA ILE A 134 -11.15 -7.28 -3.68
C ILE A 134 -9.64 -7.08 -3.78
N GLU A 135 -9.04 -6.37 -2.82
CA GLU A 135 -7.58 -6.18 -2.76
C GLU A 135 -6.84 -7.51 -2.64
N GLN A 136 -7.24 -8.36 -1.69
CA GLN A 136 -6.64 -9.69 -1.48
C GLN A 136 -6.81 -10.60 -2.70
N ARG A 137 -7.99 -10.58 -3.34
CA ARG A 137 -8.23 -11.30 -4.60
C ARG A 137 -7.32 -10.80 -5.71
N GLY A 138 -7.08 -9.49 -5.80
CA GLY A 138 -6.13 -8.90 -6.75
C GLY A 138 -4.71 -9.42 -6.56
N GLN A 139 -4.23 -9.43 -5.31
CA GLN A 139 -2.90 -9.94 -4.95
C GLN A 139 -2.75 -11.43 -5.30
N LEU A 140 -3.72 -12.27 -4.91
CA LEU A 140 -3.69 -13.71 -5.19
C LEU A 140 -3.75 -14.01 -6.69
N ASN A 141 -4.55 -13.27 -7.45
CA ASN A 141 -4.61 -13.41 -8.90
C ASN A 141 -3.27 -13.06 -9.57
N ALA A 142 -2.59 -12.00 -9.10
CA ALA A 142 -1.28 -11.63 -9.61
C ALA A 142 -0.22 -12.71 -9.30
N GLN A 143 -0.25 -13.30 -8.10
CA GLN A 143 0.62 -14.42 -7.74
C GLN A 143 0.33 -15.66 -8.60
N LEU A 144 -0.95 -15.99 -8.78
CA LEU A 144 -1.36 -17.12 -9.62
C LEU A 144 -0.91 -16.94 -11.07
N GLN A 145 -1.07 -15.75 -11.65
CA GLN A 145 -0.57 -15.46 -13.00
C GLN A 145 0.95 -15.56 -13.09
N THR A 146 1.67 -15.08 -12.08
CA THR A 146 3.14 -15.16 -12.03
C THR A 146 3.61 -16.61 -11.98
N THR A 147 3.01 -17.43 -11.11
CA THR A 147 3.37 -18.86 -10.98
C THR A 147 2.99 -19.66 -12.24
N GLN A 148 1.86 -19.37 -12.88
CA GLN A 148 1.47 -19.99 -14.14
C GLN A 148 2.46 -19.64 -15.27
N ALA A 149 2.89 -18.38 -15.35
CA ALA A 149 3.92 -17.96 -16.32
C ALA A 149 5.25 -18.70 -16.09
N GLN A 150 5.70 -18.81 -14.83
CA GLN A 150 6.91 -19.55 -14.48
C GLN A 150 6.80 -21.04 -14.81
N ASN A 151 5.66 -21.66 -14.51
CA ASN A 151 5.41 -23.07 -14.81
C ASN A 151 5.42 -23.34 -16.32
N ASN A 152 4.86 -22.43 -17.13
CA ASN A 152 4.88 -22.56 -18.58
C ASN A 152 6.32 -22.53 -19.12
N VAL A 153 7.14 -21.57 -18.67
CA VAL A 153 8.56 -21.49 -19.04
C VAL A 153 9.33 -22.74 -18.63
N LEU A 154 9.11 -23.24 -17.41
CA LEU A 154 9.77 -24.45 -16.93
C LEU A 154 9.33 -25.68 -17.73
N ALA A 155 8.05 -25.79 -18.08
CA ALA A 155 7.53 -26.88 -18.89
C ALA A 155 8.12 -26.88 -20.31
N GLU A 156 8.29 -25.70 -20.91
CA GLU A 156 8.99 -25.55 -22.20
C GLU A 156 10.45 -25.99 -22.09
N HIS A 157 11.15 -25.59 -21.02
CA HIS A 157 12.53 -26.00 -20.81
C HIS A 157 12.68 -27.52 -20.63
N VAL A 158 11.81 -28.15 -19.83
CA VAL A 158 11.82 -29.61 -19.64
C VAL A 158 11.52 -30.35 -20.95
N ARG A 159 10.63 -29.84 -21.80
CA ARG A 159 10.38 -30.43 -23.12
C ARG A 159 11.62 -30.34 -24.01
N ALA A 160 12.23 -29.15 -24.11
CA ALA A 160 13.45 -28.97 -24.89
C ALA A 160 14.60 -29.88 -24.42
N GLN A 161 14.77 -30.04 -23.10
CA GLN A 161 15.75 -30.97 -22.53
C GLN A 161 15.45 -32.43 -22.85
N ARG A 162 14.18 -32.84 -22.88
CA ARG A 162 13.80 -34.21 -23.26
C ARG A 162 14.10 -34.49 -24.72
N ASP A 163 13.78 -33.55 -25.60
CA ASP A 163 14.06 -33.66 -27.03
C ASP A 163 15.59 -33.70 -27.28
N GLU A 164 16.38 -32.93 -26.52
CA GLU A 164 17.85 -32.98 -26.58
C GLU A 164 18.41 -34.32 -26.09
N ILE A 165 17.86 -34.88 -25.01
CA ILE A 165 18.27 -36.20 -24.50
C ILE A 165 17.98 -37.30 -25.53
N GLU A 166 16.81 -37.28 -26.16
CA GLU A 166 16.44 -38.24 -27.21
C GLU A 166 17.45 -38.19 -28.37
N LEU A 167 17.77 -36.99 -28.83
CA LEU A 167 18.76 -36.78 -29.89
C LEU A 167 20.18 -37.22 -29.49
N LEU A 168 20.58 -37.01 -28.23
CA LEU A 168 21.88 -37.48 -27.73
C LEU A 168 21.93 -39.00 -27.58
N LEU A 169 20.83 -39.64 -27.18
CA LEU A 169 20.71 -41.09 -27.11
C LEU A 169 20.81 -41.72 -28.50
N ASP A 170 20.12 -41.18 -29.49
CA ASP A 170 20.20 -41.65 -30.89
C ASP A 170 21.63 -41.57 -31.43
N LYS A 171 22.33 -40.47 -31.15
CA LYS A 171 23.75 -40.31 -31.53
C LYS A 171 24.66 -41.32 -30.83
N LEU A 172 24.40 -41.60 -29.55
CA LEU A 172 25.18 -42.58 -28.79
C LEU A 172 24.94 -44.00 -29.31
N GLU A 173 23.69 -44.35 -29.61
CA GLU A 173 23.34 -45.65 -30.18
C GLU A 173 24.01 -45.86 -31.55
N ALA A 174 23.97 -44.84 -32.42
CA ALA A 174 24.70 -44.86 -33.68
C ALA A 174 26.22 -45.05 -33.48
N ALA A 175 26.84 -44.31 -32.54
CA ALA A 175 28.26 -44.45 -32.25
C ALA A 175 28.63 -45.82 -31.67
N VAL A 176 27.76 -46.42 -30.84
CA VAL A 176 27.94 -47.78 -30.31
C VAL A 176 27.87 -48.81 -31.43
N GLU A 177 26.93 -48.68 -32.36
CA GLU A 177 26.84 -49.54 -33.54
C GLU A 177 28.04 -49.37 -34.47
N ASP A 178 28.56 -48.16 -34.65
CA ASP A 178 29.79 -47.90 -35.40
C ASP A 178 31.00 -48.60 -34.75
N VAL A 179 31.15 -48.51 -33.43
CA VAL A 179 32.22 -49.21 -32.69
C VAL A 179 32.05 -50.73 -32.77
N ARG A 180 30.82 -51.25 -32.68
CA ARG A 180 30.54 -52.68 -32.85
C ARG A 180 30.91 -53.15 -34.26
N CYS A 181 30.56 -52.38 -35.29
CA CYS A 181 30.95 -52.65 -36.67
C CYS A 181 32.48 -52.65 -36.82
N ALA A 182 33.16 -51.62 -36.31
CA ALA A 182 34.62 -51.53 -36.36
C ALA A 182 35.31 -52.69 -35.64
N ASN A 183 34.82 -53.08 -34.46
CA ASN A 183 35.34 -54.22 -33.71
C ASN A 183 35.08 -55.55 -34.44
N GLY A 184 33.94 -55.70 -35.12
CA GLY A 184 33.65 -56.85 -35.97
C GLY A 184 34.65 -57.00 -37.13
N VAL A 185 34.97 -55.89 -37.80
CA VAL A 185 35.99 -55.85 -38.87
C VAL A 185 37.39 -56.17 -38.32
N LEU A 186 37.79 -55.53 -37.21
CA LEU A 186 39.08 -55.78 -36.57
C LEU A 186 39.20 -57.21 -36.05
N GLY A 187 38.13 -57.82 -35.55
CA GLY A 187 38.12 -59.22 -35.11
C GLY A 187 38.50 -60.20 -36.23
N GLY A 188 38.05 -59.93 -37.46
CA GLY A 188 38.46 -60.71 -38.64
C GLY A 188 39.96 -60.56 -38.94
N VAL A 189 40.44 -59.32 -38.93
CA VAL A 189 41.84 -58.97 -39.21
C VAL A 189 42.79 -59.50 -38.11
N VAL A 190 42.39 -59.46 -36.84
CA VAL A 190 43.15 -60.03 -35.71
C VAL A 190 43.24 -61.56 -35.84
N GLY A 191 42.20 -62.22 -36.32
CA GLY A 191 42.23 -63.65 -36.61
C GLY A 191 43.26 -64.02 -37.70
N GLU A 192 43.30 -63.24 -38.78
CA GLU A 192 44.25 -63.39 -39.88
C GLU A 192 45.69 -63.09 -39.44
N LEU A 193 45.94 -61.97 -38.75
CA LEU A 193 47.25 -61.62 -38.19
C LEU A 193 47.74 -62.63 -37.15
N ALA A 194 46.86 -63.18 -36.30
CA ALA A 194 47.21 -64.25 -35.37
C ALA A 194 47.49 -65.58 -36.09
N GLY A 195 46.93 -65.80 -37.28
CA GLY A 195 47.26 -66.91 -38.16
C GLY A 195 48.62 -66.73 -38.82
N GLU A 196 48.87 -65.56 -39.40
CA GLU A 196 50.16 -65.18 -40.01
C GLU A 196 51.30 -65.21 -38.99
N ALA A 197 51.13 -64.64 -37.80
CA ALA A 197 52.14 -64.67 -36.74
C ALA A 197 52.50 -66.11 -36.33
N ARG A 198 51.49 -67.01 -36.22
CA ARG A 198 51.71 -68.44 -35.95
C ARG A 198 52.35 -69.18 -37.13
N GLY A 199 52.12 -68.72 -38.35
CA GLY A 199 52.76 -69.26 -39.56
C GLY A 199 54.23 -68.85 -39.66
N ILE A 200 54.53 -67.58 -39.39
CA ILE A 200 55.89 -67.03 -39.37
C ILE A 200 56.70 -67.68 -38.23
N ASP A 201 56.13 -67.85 -37.03
CA ASP A 201 56.82 -68.55 -35.93
C ASP A 201 57.21 -69.99 -36.31
N LYS A 202 56.34 -70.71 -37.04
CA LYS A 202 56.66 -72.07 -37.53
C LYS A 202 57.75 -72.08 -38.60
N GLN A 203 57.72 -71.14 -39.53
CA GLN A 203 58.77 -71.01 -40.56
C GLN A 203 60.12 -70.66 -39.93
N MET A 204 60.14 -69.79 -38.92
CA MET A 204 61.34 -69.43 -38.15
C MET A 204 61.90 -70.61 -37.32
N GLU A 205 61.06 -71.56 -36.90
CA GLU A 205 61.51 -72.81 -36.27
C GLU A 205 62.04 -73.85 -37.29
N GLU A 206 61.52 -73.86 -38.52
CA GLU A 206 61.98 -74.75 -39.60
C GLU A 206 63.31 -74.30 -40.22
N GLU A 207 63.56 -72.99 -40.35
CA GLU A 207 64.86 -72.45 -40.81
C GLU A 207 65.99 -72.59 -39.78
N ARG A 208 65.67 -73.00 -38.54
CA ARG A 208 66.64 -73.20 -37.44
C ARG A 208 67.13 -74.64 -37.28
N ARG A 209 66.75 -75.57 -38.17
CA ARG A 209 67.21 -76.97 -38.23
C ARG A 209 68.09 -77.23 -39.44
#